data_AF-A0AA88GLA7-F1
#
_entry.id   AF-A0AA88GLA7-F1
#
_cell.length_a   1.000
_cell.length_b   1.000
_cell.length_c   1.000
_cell.angle_alpha   90.00
_cell.angle_beta   90.00
_cell.angle_gamma   90.00
#
_symmetry.space_group_name_H-M   'P 1'
#
loop_
_entity.id
_entity.type
_entity.pdbx_description
1 polymer ?
#
loop_
_entity_poly.entity_id
_entity_poly.type
_entity_poly.pdbx_seq_one_letter_code
_entity_poly.pdbx_strand_id
1 'polypeptide(L)'
;MALPLKRAIDHVKNGQVEHLQPFMNELSSFINDCTQATGYETLLYKACDREQVQVLKLLLQVKGIDVNKGSKLNNYNISHPNRESYVFIRKNMVDSRLTLAPLQVYSPLYIACKHNHLEIIQLLLSHPNIRIDHRATNIAMKEHCIDLNLLSFSIKSSSSDALNDTSQRSFIYAKFYSYQHLQHVSLVNKYDRDTLFENSNIIVFKPLIKLMAPSFYKKVLKNKELILSLDHSEEQIVQHMINSFIYGGPSDLLSIMNVTDQSKSSLTLLETLKLCIQVVFIVNQVVNGECTNWKVQAVRAVVSVVKFENILDTLDLIQTLLEREHKYFKSRHEFENSNTSTCTLRKIKEYCLDYIGTNAWKDEGYDLYVEKDPRMQQYAMSVIKRREMKPQNIYETPCLVSNTLFFDLYHGGKKTDFEMKLMSGKVVKCHKTMLSSKNSFFEGLFSGNWSLDLEEKYGDEMEYIVQYCYGFVEQVPQHLIVPLIKKAHEHEMNDLVEVLVRKELILTLDNFAQAVEDLYDYMEEPIISNTIFKFASQNRISLWDKVDPNLLHPKLQLCLATGSF
;
A
#
# COMPACT_ATOMS: atom_id res chain seq x y z
N MET A 1 -16.99 39.37 18.87
CA MET A 1 -16.78 37.98 18.37
C MET A 1 -18.05 37.21 18.69
N ALA A 2 -18.70 36.56 17.73
CA ALA A 2 -19.87 35.73 18.04
C ALA A 2 -19.41 34.59 18.97
N LEU A 3 -19.98 34.49 20.18
CA LEU A 3 -19.66 33.47 21.17
C LEU A 3 -19.66 32.03 20.61
N PRO A 4 -20.54 31.67 19.65
CA PRO A 4 -20.54 30.34 19.02
C PRO A 4 -19.29 30.03 18.18
N LEU A 5 -18.80 30.99 17.38
CA LEU A 5 -17.62 30.79 16.53
C LEU A 5 -16.36 30.50 17.35
N LYS A 6 -16.16 31.22 18.46
CA LYS A 6 -15.01 31.01 19.36
C LYS A 6 -15.03 29.61 19.98
N ARG A 7 -16.20 29.17 20.47
CA ARG A 7 -16.38 27.82 21.03
C ARG A 7 -16.10 26.73 20.00
N ALA A 8 -16.64 26.87 18.78
CA ALA A 8 -16.39 25.93 17.70
C ALA A 8 -14.90 25.83 17.34
N ILE A 9 -14.18 26.96 17.28
CA ILE A 9 -12.74 26.97 17.04
C ILE A 9 -11.98 26.21 18.14
N ASP A 10 -12.34 26.41 19.41
CA ASP A 10 -11.65 25.74 20.53
C ASP A 10 -11.93 24.23 20.55
N HIS A 11 -13.16 23.81 20.26
CA HIS A 11 -13.50 22.38 20.14
C HIS A 11 -12.79 21.71 18.95
N VAL A 12 -12.73 22.36 17.78
CA VAL A 12 -11.95 21.87 16.63
C VAL A 12 -10.45 21.87 16.94
N LYS A 13 -9.91 22.89 17.63
CA LYS A 13 -8.50 22.85 18.06
C LYS A 13 -8.20 21.61 18.91
N ASN A 14 -9.10 21.23 19.80
CA ASN A 14 -8.89 20.12 20.74
C ASN A 14 -9.44 18.77 20.24
N GLY A 15 -10.00 18.68 19.03
CA GLY A 15 -10.55 17.43 18.46
C GLY A 15 -11.81 16.92 19.16
N GLN A 16 -12.55 17.79 19.87
CA GLN A 16 -13.68 17.42 20.73
C GLN A 16 -14.98 17.28 19.93
N VAL A 17 -15.14 16.16 19.21
CA VAL A 17 -16.29 15.89 18.32
C VAL A 17 -17.63 15.89 19.07
N GLU A 18 -17.67 15.32 20.27
CA GLU A 18 -18.88 15.18 21.10
C GLU A 18 -19.50 16.54 21.47
N HIS A 19 -18.68 17.58 21.59
CA HIS A 19 -19.13 18.95 21.88
C HIS A 19 -19.54 19.74 20.64
N LEU A 20 -19.25 19.25 19.43
CA LEU A 20 -19.65 19.86 18.16
C LEU A 20 -21.02 19.37 17.67
N GLN A 21 -21.41 18.13 17.97
CA GLN A 21 -22.70 17.56 17.54
C GLN A 21 -23.93 18.40 17.97
N PRO A 22 -24.05 18.88 19.23
CA PRO A 22 -25.20 19.69 19.65
C PRO A 22 -25.27 21.05 18.98
N PHE A 23 -24.15 21.53 18.41
CA PHE A 23 -24.00 22.86 17.83
C PHE A 23 -24.14 22.89 16.30
N MET A 24 -24.43 21.75 15.65
CA MET A 24 -24.38 21.63 14.17
C MET A 24 -25.26 22.63 13.41
N ASN A 25 -26.44 22.97 13.95
CA ASN A 25 -27.34 23.94 13.32
C ASN A 25 -26.77 25.37 13.34
N GLU A 26 -26.11 25.75 14.43
CA GLU A 26 -25.49 27.07 14.59
C GLU A 26 -24.24 27.23 13.72
N LEU A 27 -23.49 26.13 13.52
CA LEU A 27 -22.28 26.11 12.67
C LEU A 27 -22.57 26.63 11.26
N SER A 28 -23.76 26.34 10.71
CA SER A 28 -24.14 26.75 9.35
C SER A 28 -23.97 28.26 9.09
N SER A 29 -24.14 29.10 10.12
CA SER A 29 -24.04 30.56 10.00
C SER A 29 -22.60 31.09 9.83
N PHE A 30 -21.58 30.31 10.23
CA PHE A 30 -20.17 30.73 10.23
C PHE A 30 -19.19 29.64 9.78
N ILE A 31 -19.66 28.49 9.29
CA ILE A 31 -18.83 27.30 8.93
C ILE A 31 -17.71 27.64 7.94
N ASN A 32 -17.94 28.65 7.11
CA ASN A 32 -17.03 29.11 6.05
C ASN A 32 -16.22 30.36 6.46
N ASP A 33 -16.28 30.81 7.71
CA ASP A 33 -15.57 32.01 8.14
C ASP A 33 -14.07 31.78 8.19
N CYS A 34 -13.31 32.72 7.62
CA CYS A 34 -11.84 32.74 7.59
C CYS A 34 -11.33 34.12 8.02
N THR A 35 -11.74 34.54 9.23
CA THR A 35 -11.46 35.88 9.77
C THR A 35 -10.21 35.87 10.64
N GLN A 36 -9.77 37.04 11.10
CA GLN A 36 -8.69 37.12 12.09
C GLN A 36 -8.98 36.28 13.35
N ALA A 37 -10.26 36.13 13.73
CA ALA A 37 -10.67 35.32 14.88
C ALA A 37 -10.39 33.82 14.69
N THR A 38 -10.42 33.33 13.45
CA THR A 38 -10.14 31.92 13.12
C THR A 38 -8.66 31.68 12.82
N GLY A 39 -7.80 32.70 12.94
CA GLY A 39 -6.41 32.61 12.46
C GLY A 39 -6.29 32.68 10.94
N TYR A 40 -7.30 33.24 10.26
CA TYR A 40 -7.47 33.27 8.80
C TYR A 40 -7.69 31.89 8.14
N GLU A 41 -7.96 30.86 8.94
CA GLU A 41 -8.27 29.49 8.50
C GLU A 41 -9.78 29.22 8.63
N THR A 42 -10.35 28.34 7.81
CA THR A 42 -11.69 27.80 8.06
C THR A 42 -11.63 26.65 9.07
N LEU A 43 -12.76 26.30 9.70
CA LEU A 43 -12.83 25.14 10.59
C LEU A 43 -12.44 23.85 9.85
N LEU A 44 -12.88 23.73 8.58
CA LEU A 44 -12.52 22.61 7.72
C LEU A 44 -11.01 22.54 7.46
N TYR A 45 -10.38 23.67 7.11
CA TYR A 45 -8.92 23.74 6.93
C TYR A 45 -8.17 23.29 8.18
N LYS A 46 -8.61 23.75 9.37
CA LYS A 46 -7.99 23.42 10.64
C LYS A 46 -8.14 21.93 11.01
N ALA A 47 -9.27 21.33 10.69
CA ALA A 47 -9.48 19.89 10.84
C ALA A 47 -8.57 19.08 9.91
N CYS A 48 -8.40 19.53 8.65
CA CYS A 48 -7.46 18.92 7.70
C CYS A 48 -6.01 19.02 8.15
N ASP A 49 -5.59 20.19 8.66
CA ASP A 49 -4.23 20.46 9.14
C ASP A 49 -3.84 19.59 10.34
N ARG A 50 -4.81 19.20 11.17
CA ARG A 50 -4.59 18.43 12.41
C ARG A 50 -4.97 16.95 12.33
N GLU A 51 -5.21 16.43 11.13
CA GLU A 51 -5.62 15.03 10.90
C GLU A 51 -6.89 14.59 11.66
N GLN A 52 -7.84 15.50 11.90
CA GLN A 52 -9.02 15.21 12.72
C GLN A 52 -10.17 14.61 11.89
N VAL A 53 -10.02 13.34 11.51
CA VAL A 53 -10.97 12.60 10.66
C VAL A 53 -12.43 12.70 11.13
N GLN A 54 -12.69 12.49 12.42
CA GLN A 54 -14.07 12.49 12.96
C GLN A 54 -14.68 13.89 12.97
N VAL A 55 -13.89 14.93 13.25
CA VAL A 55 -14.32 16.33 13.14
C VAL A 55 -14.61 16.67 11.69
N LEU A 56 -13.76 16.23 10.76
CA LEU A 56 -13.94 16.44 9.32
C LEU A 56 -15.25 15.83 8.82
N LYS A 57 -15.55 14.57 9.16
CA LYS A 57 -16.79 13.87 8.80
C LYS A 57 -18.03 14.65 9.26
N LEU A 58 -17.99 15.20 10.48
CA LEU A 58 -19.07 16.02 11.04
C LEU A 58 -19.21 17.37 10.30
N LEU A 59 -18.11 18.08 10.05
CA LEU A 59 -18.13 19.36 9.34
C LEU A 59 -18.66 19.22 7.91
N LEU A 60 -18.29 18.14 7.20
CA LEU A 60 -18.77 17.86 5.84
C LEU A 60 -20.29 17.63 5.75
N GLN A 61 -20.96 17.36 6.86
CA GLN A 61 -22.43 17.23 6.94
C GLN A 61 -23.14 18.57 7.18
N VAL A 62 -22.41 19.64 7.53
CA VAL A 62 -23.01 20.95 7.83
C VAL A 62 -23.54 21.61 6.56
N LYS A 63 -24.83 21.96 6.56
CA LYS A 63 -25.48 22.60 5.41
C LYS A 63 -24.74 23.90 5.02
N GLY A 64 -24.41 24.01 3.73
CA GLY A 64 -23.77 25.20 3.15
C GLY A 64 -22.25 25.25 3.30
N ILE A 65 -21.59 24.17 3.73
CA ILE A 65 -20.13 24.10 3.77
C ILE A 65 -19.49 24.29 2.37
N ASP A 66 -18.47 25.13 2.30
CA ASP A 66 -17.61 25.30 1.12
C ASP A 66 -16.30 24.53 1.34
N VAL A 67 -16.24 23.32 0.76
CA VAL A 67 -15.11 22.41 0.91
C VAL A 67 -13.81 22.90 0.27
N ASN A 68 -13.88 23.95 -0.56
CA ASN A 68 -12.72 24.52 -1.24
C ASN A 68 -12.15 25.74 -0.51
N LYS A 69 -12.91 26.30 0.44
CA LYS A 69 -12.51 27.50 1.17
C LYS A 69 -11.58 27.13 2.31
N GLY A 70 -10.31 27.49 2.15
CA GLY A 70 -9.29 27.26 3.16
C GLY A 70 -8.73 28.56 3.74
N SER A 71 -7.42 28.62 3.88
CA SER A 71 -6.73 29.67 4.63
C SER A 71 -6.31 30.86 3.75
N LYS A 72 -6.40 32.08 4.31
CA LYS A 72 -5.90 33.33 3.71
C LYS A 72 -4.55 33.76 4.31
N LEU A 73 -3.60 32.84 4.40
CA LEU A 73 -2.26 33.16 4.94
C LEU A 73 -1.42 33.94 3.93
N ASN A 74 -0.77 35.00 4.39
CA ASN A 74 0.25 35.72 3.63
C ASN A 74 1.60 35.02 3.79
N ASN A 75 2.49 35.07 2.79
CA ASN A 75 3.80 34.38 2.75
C ASN A 75 4.86 34.92 3.75
N TYR A 76 4.46 35.56 4.85
CA TYR A 76 5.38 36.18 5.82
C TYR A 76 5.44 35.50 7.20
N ASN A 77 4.76 34.36 7.41
CA ASN A 77 4.81 33.65 8.69
C ASN A 77 5.56 32.30 8.60
N ILE A 78 6.81 32.34 8.15
CA ILE A 78 7.78 31.28 8.44
C ILE A 78 8.87 31.84 9.37
N SER A 79 8.49 32.14 10.61
CA SER A 79 9.32 31.86 11.79
C SER A 79 8.52 32.17 13.05
N HIS A 80 8.44 31.20 13.94
CA HIS A 80 8.18 31.45 15.37
C HIS A 80 9.55 31.34 16.05
N PRO A 81 9.88 32.20 17.03
CA PRO A 81 9.40 31.91 18.39
C PRO A 81 9.10 33.14 19.27
N ASN A 82 8.10 32.97 20.15
CA ASN A 82 7.80 33.75 21.35
C ASN A 82 7.23 35.18 21.24
N ARG A 83 6.52 35.52 22.32
CA ARG A 83 5.49 36.54 22.52
C ARG A 83 5.91 37.98 22.18
N GLU A 84 4.87 38.79 21.92
CA GLU A 84 4.82 40.25 22.07
C GLU A 84 5.80 41.09 21.24
N SER A 85 5.34 41.57 20.08
CA SER A 85 5.54 42.97 19.66
C SER A 85 4.79 43.20 18.34
N TYR A 86 3.57 43.69 18.47
CA TYR A 86 3.00 44.52 17.42
C TYR A 86 3.84 45.80 17.33
N VAL A 87 4.04 46.27 16.09
CA VAL A 87 4.66 47.55 15.72
C VAL A 87 6.19 47.55 15.79
N PHE A 88 6.87 47.47 14.63
CA PHE A 88 7.79 48.52 14.16
C PHE A 88 8.48 48.18 12.82
N ILE A 89 7.76 48.14 11.68
CA ILE A 89 8.41 48.39 10.36
C ILE A 89 7.44 49.15 9.45
N ARG A 90 7.14 50.40 9.80
CA ARG A 90 6.61 51.42 8.88
C ARG A 90 7.19 52.78 9.23
N LYS A 91 8.48 52.95 8.98
CA LYS A 91 9.13 54.24 8.71
C LYS A 91 10.49 53.92 8.09
N ASN A 92 10.77 54.52 6.94
CA ASN A 92 11.99 54.35 6.15
C ASN A 92 11.99 53.19 5.13
N MET A 93 11.08 53.25 4.17
CA MET A 93 11.50 53.12 2.77
C MET A 93 10.40 53.72 1.87
N VAL A 94 10.64 54.97 1.49
CA VAL A 94 10.07 55.55 0.27
C VAL A 94 10.89 54.93 -0.85
N ASP A 95 10.44 53.79 -1.36
CA ASP A 95 10.63 53.52 -2.79
C ASP A 95 9.43 52.75 -3.34
N SER A 96 8.74 53.45 -4.23
CA SER A 96 7.65 52.96 -5.03
C SER A 96 8.19 51.92 -6.02
N ARG A 97 8.13 50.62 -5.67
CA ARG A 97 8.07 49.49 -6.64
C ARG A 97 7.95 48.06 -6.07
N LEU A 98 7.50 47.86 -4.82
CA LEU A 98 7.06 46.53 -4.38
C LEU A 98 5.57 46.35 -4.69
N THR A 99 5.26 45.74 -5.84
CA THR A 99 3.98 45.08 -6.06
C THR A 99 3.75 44.09 -4.93
N LEU A 100 2.77 44.36 -4.07
CA LEU A 100 2.27 43.40 -3.08
C LEU A 100 1.97 42.09 -3.81
N ALA A 101 2.70 41.02 -3.50
CA ALA A 101 2.39 39.70 -4.05
C ALA A 101 0.93 39.34 -3.69
N PRO A 102 0.15 38.74 -4.60
CA PRO A 102 -1.24 38.41 -4.32
C PRO A 102 -1.34 37.45 -3.11
N LEU A 103 -2.32 37.70 -2.23
CA LEU A 103 -2.66 36.84 -1.09
C LEU A 103 -2.81 35.38 -1.56
N GLN A 104 -1.94 34.48 -1.08
CA GLN A 104 -2.02 33.07 -1.44
C GLN A 104 -3.08 32.37 -0.59
N VAL A 105 -4.19 31.96 -1.22
CA VAL A 105 -5.24 31.19 -0.55
C VAL A 105 -4.94 29.70 -0.68
N TYR A 106 -4.78 28.97 0.43
CA TYR A 106 -4.52 27.52 0.42
C TYR A 106 -5.80 26.74 0.73
N SER A 107 -6.12 25.73 -0.09
CA SER A 107 -7.34 24.91 0.06
C SER A 107 -7.18 23.86 1.17
N PRO A 108 -8.30 23.36 1.73
CA PRO A 108 -8.27 22.20 2.66
C PRO A 108 -7.66 20.95 2.02
N LEU A 109 -7.85 20.76 0.71
CA LEU A 109 -7.22 19.68 -0.05
C LEU A 109 -5.70 19.84 -0.12
N TYR A 110 -5.21 21.05 -0.39
CA TYR A 110 -3.76 21.31 -0.41
C TYR A 110 -3.08 20.98 0.91
N ILE A 111 -3.63 21.42 2.05
CA ILE A 111 -2.98 21.19 3.36
C ILE A 111 -3.04 19.71 3.75
N ALA A 112 -4.13 19.00 3.41
CA ALA A 112 -4.21 17.56 3.58
C ALA A 112 -3.17 16.82 2.72
N CYS A 113 -2.97 17.26 1.47
CA CYS A 113 -1.92 16.72 0.60
C CYS A 113 -0.51 17.04 1.12
N LYS A 114 -0.26 18.25 1.61
CA LYS A 114 1.05 18.65 2.13
C LYS A 114 1.50 17.76 3.30
N HIS A 115 0.59 17.43 4.21
CA HIS A 115 0.88 16.58 5.37
C HIS A 115 0.61 15.09 5.14
N ASN A 116 0.29 14.68 3.91
CA ASN A 116 -0.02 13.29 3.55
C ASN A 116 -1.16 12.63 4.37
N HIS A 117 -2.19 13.40 4.73
CA HIS A 117 -3.34 12.89 5.48
C HIS A 117 -4.32 12.14 4.54
N LEU A 118 -3.95 10.92 4.13
CA LEU A 118 -4.64 10.19 3.05
C LEU A 118 -6.15 9.98 3.28
N GLU A 119 -6.57 9.64 4.51
CA GLU A 119 -8.00 9.47 4.81
C GLU A 119 -8.77 10.80 4.64
N ILE A 120 -8.17 11.92 5.03
CA ILE A 120 -8.74 13.26 4.82
C ILE A 120 -8.79 13.62 3.34
N ILE A 121 -7.74 13.30 2.56
CA ILE A 121 -7.72 13.49 1.11
C ILE A 121 -8.88 12.72 0.47
N GLN A 122 -9.09 11.46 0.84
CA GLN A 122 -10.20 10.63 0.33
C GLN A 122 -11.57 11.21 0.71
N LEU A 123 -11.75 11.64 1.95
CA LEU A 123 -13.00 12.25 2.42
C LEU A 123 -13.31 13.59 1.74
N LEU A 124 -12.29 14.40 1.44
CA LEU A 124 -12.47 15.63 0.67
C LEU A 124 -12.82 15.32 -0.79
N LEU A 125 -12.13 14.35 -1.41
CA LEU A 125 -12.35 13.97 -2.80
C LEU A 125 -13.70 13.27 -3.05
N SER A 126 -14.31 12.67 -2.02
CA SER A 126 -15.66 12.10 -2.10
C SER A 126 -16.77 13.16 -2.06
N HIS A 127 -16.47 14.37 -1.59
CA HIS A 127 -17.47 15.43 -1.53
C HIS A 127 -17.79 15.96 -2.95
N PRO A 128 -19.07 16.06 -3.35
CA PRO A 128 -19.47 16.35 -4.74
C PRO A 128 -18.96 17.69 -5.27
N ASN A 129 -18.81 18.68 -4.38
CA ASN A 129 -18.38 20.05 -4.74
C ASN A 129 -16.87 20.28 -4.63
N ILE A 130 -16.06 19.25 -4.40
CA ILE A 130 -14.60 19.40 -4.28
C ILE A 130 -13.97 19.77 -5.63
N ARG A 131 -13.01 20.70 -5.58
CA ARG A 131 -12.19 21.10 -6.73
C ARG A 131 -10.74 20.70 -6.48
N ILE A 132 -10.16 20.02 -7.46
CA ILE A 132 -8.74 19.68 -7.46
C ILE A 132 -7.99 20.87 -8.07
N ASP A 133 -7.14 21.52 -7.29
CA ASP A 133 -6.30 22.62 -7.76
C ASP A 133 -4.86 22.17 -8.04
N HIS A 134 -4.17 22.89 -8.92
CA HIS A 134 -2.82 22.55 -9.37
C HIS A 134 -1.78 22.51 -8.22
N ARG A 135 -2.00 23.22 -7.11
CA ARG A 135 -1.07 23.22 -5.98
C ARG A 135 -1.22 21.94 -5.17
N ALA A 136 -2.46 21.54 -4.90
CA ALA A 136 -2.77 20.26 -4.29
C ALA A 136 -2.23 19.10 -5.17
N THR A 137 -2.47 19.13 -6.47
CA THR A 137 -1.92 18.12 -7.40
C THR A 137 -0.39 18.09 -7.39
N ASN A 138 0.27 19.24 -7.45
CA ASN A 138 1.72 19.30 -7.48
C ASN A 138 2.35 18.79 -6.17
N ILE A 139 1.81 19.16 -5.01
CA ILE A 139 2.38 18.73 -3.73
C ILE A 139 2.10 17.25 -3.48
N ALA A 140 0.88 16.79 -3.76
CA ALA A 140 0.49 15.38 -3.68
C ALA A 140 1.38 14.51 -4.57
N MET A 141 1.62 14.92 -5.82
CA MET A 141 2.45 14.16 -6.77
C MET A 141 3.95 14.22 -6.45
N LYS A 142 4.49 15.39 -6.13
CA LYS A 142 5.94 15.55 -5.95
C LYS A 142 6.45 15.04 -4.61
N GLU A 143 5.69 15.23 -3.54
CA GLU A 143 6.12 14.86 -2.19
C GLU A 143 5.62 13.47 -1.80
N HIS A 144 4.44 13.05 -2.29
CA HIS A 144 3.75 11.84 -1.81
C HIS A 144 3.34 10.87 -2.92
N CYS A 145 3.67 11.16 -4.19
CA CYS A 145 3.30 10.34 -5.36
C CYS A 145 1.78 10.02 -5.48
N ILE A 146 0.91 10.93 -5.05
CA ILE A 146 -0.55 10.78 -5.07
C ILE A 146 -1.15 11.54 -6.27
N ASP A 147 -1.76 10.83 -7.21
CA ASP A 147 -2.56 11.42 -8.30
C ASP A 147 -4.00 11.69 -7.85
N LEU A 148 -4.28 12.93 -7.46
CA LEU A 148 -5.61 13.34 -6.97
C LEU A 148 -6.72 13.16 -8.01
N ASN A 149 -6.43 13.30 -9.31
CA ASN A 149 -7.45 13.15 -10.35
C ASN A 149 -7.84 11.69 -10.48
N LEU A 150 -6.85 10.78 -10.51
CA LEU A 150 -7.08 9.34 -10.51
C LEU A 150 -7.80 8.88 -9.24
N LEU A 151 -7.37 9.37 -8.07
CA LEU A 151 -7.97 9.02 -6.78
C LEU A 151 -9.43 9.49 -6.71
N SER A 152 -9.72 10.69 -7.19
CA SER A 152 -11.11 11.20 -7.29
C SER A 152 -11.96 10.41 -8.27
N PHE A 153 -11.37 9.96 -9.38
CA PHE A 153 -12.04 9.12 -10.36
C PHE A 153 -12.38 7.77 -9.76
N SER A 154 -11.46 7.13 -9.05
CA SER A 154 -11.69 5.86 -8.35
C SER A 154 -12.79 5.95 -7.28
N ILE A 155 -12.85 7.06 -6.54
CA ILE A 155 -13.91 7.30 -5.53
C ILE A 155 -15.28 7.50 -6.22
N LYS A 156 -15.30 8.14 -7.38
CA LYS A 156 -16.54 8.38 -8.17
C LYS A 156 -16.99 7.15 -8.96
N SER A 157 -16.06 6.30 -9.40
CA SER A 157 -16.36 5.05 -10.11
C SER A 157 -16.81 3.96 -9.13
N SER A 158 -16.23 3.91 -7.94
CA SER A 158 -16.67 2.99 -6.87
C SER A 158 -18.05 3.34 -6.29
N SER A 159 -18.56 4.54 -6.53
CA SER A 159 -19.93 4.94 -6.15
C SER A 159 -20.98 4.70 -7.23
N SER A 160 -20.62 4.22 -8.44
CA SER A 160 -21.58 4.00 -9.54
C SER A 160 -21.83 2.56 -9.96
N ASP A 161 -20.99 1.58 -9.62
CA ASP A 161 -21.34 0.15 -9.72
C ASP A 161 -20.33 -0.68 -8.90
N ALA A 162 -20.84 -1.54 -8.00
CA ALA A 162 -20.09 -2.49 -7.15
C ALA A 162 -19.50 -2.04 -5.79
N LEU A 163 -20.21 -1.21 -5.00
CA LEU A 163 -19.97 -1.08 -3.54
C LEU A 163 -21.24 -1.23 -2.68
N ASN A 164 -22.19 -2.07 -3.10
CA ASN A 164 -23.34 -2.43 -2.25
C ASN A 164 -23.16 -3.74 -1.46
N ASP A 165 -22.00 -4.40 -1.50
CA ASP A 165 -21.79 -5.68 -0.78
C ASP A 165 -20.72 -5.60 0.34
N THR A 166 -19.82 -4.61 0.33
CA THR A 166 -18.88 -4.38 1.45
C THR A 166 -19.48 -3.49 2.55
N SER A 167 -20.53 -2.73 2.25
CA SER A 167 -21.25 -1.91 3.23
C SER A 167 -22.25 -2.70 4.10
N GLN A 168 -22.40 -4.01 3.86
CA GLN A 168 -23.31 -4.89 4.63
C GLN A 168 -22.59 -5.90 5.55
N ARG A 169 -21.25 -6.01 5.53
CA ARG A 169 -20.52 -6.97 6.38
C ARG A 169 -19.74 -6.27 7.49
N SER A 170 -20.07 -6.64 8.73
CA SER A 170 -19.39 -6.18 9.94
C SER A 170 -18.10 -6.98 10.15
N PHE A 171 -16.95 -6.30 10.15
CA PHE A 171 -15.66 -6.88 10.53
C PHE A 171 -15.35 -6.52 11.99
N ILE A 172 -14.99 -7.50 12.80
CA ILE A 172 -14.48 -7.24 14.16
C ILE A 172 -13.01 -6.83 14.11
N TYR A 173 -12.28 -7.34 13.11
CA TYR A 173 -10.87 -7.06 12.86
C TYR A 173 -10.63 -6.88 11.36
N ALA A 174 -9.86 -5.88 10.97
CA ALA A 174 -9.37 -5.73 9.61
C ALA A 174 -8.08 -4.90 9.57
N LYS A 175 -7.04 -5.46 8.94
CA LYS A 175 -5.80 -4.76 8.56
C LYS A 175 -5.86 -4.49 7.06
N PHE A 176 -6.39 -3.33 6.69
CA PHE A 176 -6.33 -2.85 5.31
C PHE A 176 -4.98 -2.18 5.08
N TYR A 177 -4.18 -2.72 4.15
CA TYR A 177 -2.94 -2.10 3.71
C TYR A 177 -3.24 -1.12 2.58
N SER A 178 -2.78 0.13 2.67
CA SER A 178 -2.77 0.99 1.49
C SER A 178 -1.65 0.54 0.54
N TYR A 179 -1.85 0.70 -0.77
CA TYR A 179 -0.89 0.25 -1.80
C TYR A 179 0.55 0.74 -1.57
N GLN A 180 0.72 1.94 -1.00
CA GLN A 180 2.03 2.50 -0.65
C GLN A 180 2.72 1.74 0.50
N HIS A 181 1.96 1.17 1.44
CA HIS A 181 2.51 0.31 2.51
C HIS A 181 2.88 -1.09 2.00
N LEU A 182 2.20 -1.58 0.96
CA LEU A 182 2.48 -2.90 0.37
C LEU A 182 3.85 -2.98 -0.31
N GLN A 183 4.43 -1.86 -0.77
CA GLN A 183 5.70 -1.84 -1.49
C GLN A 183 6.94 -2.06 -0.61
N HIS A 184 6.80 -1.96 0.72
CA HIS A 184 7.93 -2.03 1.66
C HIS A 184 7.74 -3.09 2.76
N VAL A 185 6.67 -3.88 2.69
CA VAL A 185 6.34 -4.88 3.71
C VAL A 185 6.35 -6.26 3.09
N SER A 186 6.96 -7.21 3.79
CA SER A 186 6.82 -8.63 3.45
C SER A 186 5.36 -9.06 3.67
N LEU A 187 4.64 -9.34 2.59
CA LEU A 187 3.23 -9.72 2.66
C LEU A 187 3.08 -11.15 3.15
N VAL A 188 3.98 -12.03 2.71
CA VAL A 188 4.09 -13.45 3.04
C VAL A 188 5.57 -13.83 3.13
N ASN A 189 5.89 -14.94 3.77
CA ASN A 189 7.23 -15.52 3.81
C ASN A 189 7.49 -16.40 2.57
N LYS A 190 8.76 -16.62 2.25
CA LYS A 190 9.18 -17.54 1.19
C LYS A 190 9.22 -18.98 1.71
N TYR A 191 8.71 -19.91 0.91
CA TYR A 191 8.79 -21.33 1.19
C TYR A 191 9.16 -22.10 -0.07
N ASP A 192 9.97 -23.15 0.05
CA ASP A 192 10.42 -23.96 -1.10
C ASP A 192 9.25 -24.64 -1.84
N ARG A 193 8.13 -24.89 -1.13
CA ARG A 193 6.88 -25.40 -1.72
C ARG A 193 6.28 -24.47 -2.78
N ASP A 194 6.64 -23.18 -2.76
CA ASP A 194 6.16 -22.16 -3.71
C ASP A 194 7.05 -22.04 -4.96
N THR A 195 7.87 -23.05 -5.24
CA THR A 195 8.67 -23.10 -6.47
C THR A 195 7.77 -23.02 -7.71
N LEU A 196 8.11 -22.13 -8.66
CA LEU A 196 7.25 -21.81 -9.81
C LEU A 196 7.04 -23.02 -10.73
N PHE A 197 8.12 -23.73 -11.05
CA PHE A 197 8.14 -24.99 -11.79
C PHE A 197 9.16 -25.96 -11.16
N GLU A 198 8.97 -27.28 -11.32
CA GLU A 198 9.81 -28.32 -10.70
C GLU A 198 11.33 -28.18 -10.98
N ASN A 199 11.73 -27.50 -12.07
CA ASN A 199 13.13 -27.29 -12.45
C ASN A 199 13.55 -25.81 -12.45
N SER A 200 12.79 -24.92 -11.82
CA SER A 200 13.14 -23.49 -11.75
C SER A 200 13.60 -23.12 -10.35
N ASN A 201 14.58 -22.23 -10.23
CA ASN A 201 15.01 -21.67 -8.94
C ASN A 201 14.10 -20.52 -8.43
N ILE A 202 13.01 -20.24 -9.14
CA ILE A 202 12.13 -19.10 -8.87
C ILE A 202 11.07 -19.52 -7.85
N ILE A 203 11.04 -18.83 -6.71
CA ILE A 203 10.07 -19.03 -5.63
C ILE A 203 9.05 -17.89 -5.69
N VAL A 204 7.77 -18.25 -5.82
CA VAL A 204 6.67 -17.28 -5.88
C VAL A 204 5.34 -17.87 -5.44
N PHE A 205 4.71 -17.20 -4.46
CA PHE A 205 3.34 -17.50 -4.08
C PHE A 205 2.35 -17.04 -5.17
N LYS A 206 2.08 -17.95 -6.13
CA LYS A 206 1.28 -17.71 -7.35
C LYS A 206 -0.08 -17.04 -7.11
N PRO A 207 -0.86 -17.41 -6.08
CA PRO A 207 -2.15 -16.78 -5.82
C PRO A 207 -2.06 -15.28 -5.56
N LEU A 208 -1.06 -14.84 -4.78
CA LEU A 208 -0.90 -13.43 -4.41
C LEU A 208 -0.29 -12.59 -5.54
N ILE A 209 0.75 -13.09 -6.22
CA ILE A 209 1.37 -12.33 -7.33
C ILE A 209 0.39 -12.08 -8.48
N LYS A 210 -0.57 -13.00 -8.69
CA LYS A 210 -1.63 -12.85 -9.70
C LYS A 210 -2.55 -11.65 -9.39
N LEU A 211 -2.74 -11.33 -8.12
CA LEU A 211 -3.52 -10.17 -7.68
C LEU A 211 -2.68 -8.89 -7.66
N MET A 212 -1.41 -8.98 -7.25
CA MET A 212 -0.49 -7.84 -7.15
C MET A 212 0.05 -7.34 -8.49
N ALA A 213 0.39 -8.26 -9.39
CA ALA A 213 1.01 -7.98 -10.69
C ALA A 213 0.44 -8.91 -11.78
N PRO A 214 -0.85 -8.74 -12.14
CA PRO A 214 -1.55 -9.65 -13.06
C PRO A 214 -0.92 -9.71 -14.45
N SER A 215 -0.43 -8.58 -14.98
CA SER A 215 0.24 -8.55 -16.29
C SER A 215 1.58 -9.26 -16.22
N PHE A 216 2.40 -9.01 -15.19
CA PHE A 216 3.68 -9.68 -14.97
C PHE A 216 3.48 -11.19 -14.84
N TYR A 217 2.51 -11.62 -14.05
CA TYR A 217 2.18 -13.04 -13.91
C TYR A 217 1.76 -13.66 -15.25
N LYS A 218 0.86 -13.01 -16.00
CA LYS A 218 0.31 -13.54 -17.26
C LYS A 218 1.35 -13.61 -18.37
N LYS A 219 2.21 -12.60 -18.50
CA LYS A 219 3.16 -12.45 -19.61
C LYS A 219 4.50 -13.13 -19.34
N VAL A 220 4.99 -13.09 -18.09
CA VAL A 220 6.31 -13.61 -17.72
C VAL A 220 6.17 -14.94 -16.97
N LEU A 221 5.59 -14.94 -15.76
CA LEU A 221 5.65 -16.09 -14.86
C LEU A 221 4.86 -17.32 -15.34
N LYS A 222 3.81 -17.12 -16.15
CA LYS A 222 3.04 -18.23 -16.74
C LYS A 222 3.75 -18.90 -17.92
N ASN A 223 4.74 -18.25 -18.52
CA ASN A 223 5.43 -18.74 -19.70
C ASN A 223 6.57 -19.72 -19.31
N LYS A 224 6.25 -21.01 -19.26
CA LYS A 224 7.21 -22.06 -18.85
C LYS A 224 8.45 -22.11 -19.74
N GLU A 225 8.30 -21.91 -21.06
CA GLU A 225 9.44 -21.93 -22.00
C GLU A 225 10.40 -20.76 -21.76
N LEU A 226 9.86 -19.57 -21.49
CA LEU A 226 10.67 -18.41 -21.14
C LEU A 226 11.45 -18.67 -19.84
N ILE A 227 10.75 -19.09 -18.77
CA ILE A 227 11.35 -19.29 -17.45
C ILE A 227 12.47 -20.33 -17.49
N LEU A 228 12.28 -21.45 -18.19
CA LEU A 228 13.32 -22.48 -18.33
C LEU A 228 14.49 -22.06 -19.24
N SER A 229 14.36 -20.96 -19.97
CA SER A 229 15.40 -20.42 -20.85
C SER A 229 16.20 -19.27 -20.24
N LEU A 230 15.86 -18.84 -19.03
CA LEU A 230 16.53 -17.73 -18.37
C LEU A 230 17.95 -18.15 -17.98
N ASP A 231 18.90 -17.24 -18.17
CA ASP A 231 20.23 -17.39 -17.58
C ASP A 231 20.20 -17.02 -16.08
N HIS A 232 21.31 -17.25 -15.38
CA HIS A 232 21.40 -16.97 -13.93
C HIS A 232 21.09 -15.51 -13.58
N SER A 233 21.53 -14.55 -14.40
CA SER A 233 21.26 -13.13 -14.18
C SER A 233 19.79 -12.78 -14.38
N GLU A 234 19.15 -13.37 -15.39
CA GLU A 234 17.73 -13.16 -15.68
C GLU A 234 16.84 -13.80 -14.61
N GLU A 235 17.20 -15.00 -14.11
CA GLU A 235 16.53 -15.63 -12.98
C GLU A 235 16.58 -14.74 -11.72
N GLN A 236 17.74 -14.17 -11.41
CA GLN A 236 17.91 -13.24 -10.29
C GLN A 236 17.06 -11.98 -10.47
N ILE A 237 16.99 -11.41 -11.67
CA ILE A 237 16.14 -10.24 -11.97
C ILE A 237 14.67 -10.59 -11.71
N VAL A 238 14.18 -11.72 -12.24
CA VAL A 238 12.79 -12.14 -12.05
C VAL A 238 12.48 -12.37 -10.58
N GLN A 239 13.37 -13.06 -9.85
CA GLN A 239 13.20 -13.27 -8.40
C GLN A 239 13.22 -11.96 -7.62
N HIS A 240 14.05 -10.99 -8.01
CA HIS A 240 14.10 -9.67 -7.38
C HIS A 240 12.79 -8.91 -7.56
N MET A 241 12.24 -8.92 -8.78
CA MET A 241 10.95 -8.30 -9.07
C MET A 241 9.82 -8.95 -8.25
N ILE A 242 9.81 -10.29 -8.16
CA ILE A 242 8.87 -11.01 -7.29
C ILE A 242 9.02 -10.57 -5.83
N ASN A 243 10.27 -10.44 -5.34
CA ASN A 243 10.51 -10.02 -3.97
C ASN A 243 9.95 -8.62 -3.70
N SER A 244 10.12 -7.70 -4.65
CA SER A 244 9.56 -6.36 -4.55
C SER A 244 8.03 -6.36 -4.53
N PHE A 245 7.39 -7.27 -5.28
CA PHE A 245 5.93 -7.34 -5.31
C PHE A 245 5.29 -7.96 -4.06
N ILE A 246 5.89 -9.02 -3.47
CA ILE A 246 5.21 -9.79 -2.40
C ILE A 246 6.06 -10.12 -1.16
N TYR A 247 7.40 -10.04 -1.23
CA TYR A 247 8.30 -10.43 -0.13
C TYR A 247 9.03 -9.24 0.53
N GLY A 248 8.58 -8.00 0.29
CA GLY A 248 9.16 -6.80 0.92
C GLY A 248 10.54 -6.41 0.42
N GLY A 249 10.89 -6.76 -0.83
CA GLY A 249 12.15 -6.39 -1.46
C GLY A 249 12.18 -4.93 -1.99
N PRO A 250 13.37 -4.34 -2.16
CA PRO A 250 13.52 -3.01 -2.78
C PRO A 250 12.94 -2.96 -4.21
N SER A 251 12.39 -1.82 -4.60
CA SER A 251 11.67 -1.60 -5.87
C SER A 251 12.43 -0.78 -6.90
N ASP A 252 13.74 -0.65 -6.73
CA ASP A 252 14.63 0.13 -7.58
C ASP A 252 15.55 -0.75 -8.44
N LEU A 253 16.27 -0.12 -9.38
CA LEU A 253 17.21 -0.81 -10.25
C LEU A 253 18.56 -1.06 -9.57
N LEU A 254 18.98 -0.18 -8.63
CA LEU A 254 20.29 -0.31 -7.97
C LEU A 254 20.34 -1.57 -7.12
N SER A 255 19.23 -1.93 -6.48
CA SER A 255 19.11 -3.18 -5.74
C SER A 255 19.27 -4.42 -6.63
N ILE A 256 18.79 -4.38 -7.89
CA ILE A 256 19.02 -5.45 -8.86
C ILE A 256 20.51 -5.55 -9.20
N MET A 257 21.16 -4.41 -9.41
CA MET A 257 22.60 -4.33 -9.75
C MET A 257 23.51 -4.82 -8.62
N ASN A 258 23.12 -4.62 -7.36
CA ASN A 258 23.91 -5.07 -6.20
C ASN A 258 23.76 -6.57 -5.91
N VAL A 259 22.67 -7.20 -6.35
CA VAL A 259 22.42 -8.64 -6.08
C VAL A 259 23.25 -9.54 -7.00
N THR A 260 23.67 -9.05 -8.17
CA THR A 260 24.26 -9.89 -9.23
C THR A 260 25.73 -10.28 -9.02
N ASP A 261 26.44 -9.78 -8.00
CA ASP A 261 27.76 -10.33 -7.63
C ASP A 261 28.20 -9.88 -6.21
N GLN A 262 27.98 -10.70 -5.18
CA GLN A 262 28.52 -10.42 -3.82
C GLN A 262 30.05 -10.52 -3.73
N SER A 263 30.71 -10.93 -4.82
CA SER A 263 32.16 -11.23 -4.86
C SER A 263 33.02 -10.16 -5.54
N LYS A 264 32.42 -9.19 -6.27
CA LYS A 264 33.15 -8.14 -7.00
C LYS A 264 32.76 -6.75 -6.52
N SER A 265 33.76 -5.92 -6.26
CA SER A 265 33.62 -4.59 -5.66
C SER A 265 32.98 -3.52 -6.57
N SER A 266 32.69 -3.83 -7.85
CA SER A 266 31.83 -3.02 -8.73
C SER A 266 31.57 -3.78 -10.05
N LEU A 267 30.35 -3.66 -10.59
CA LEU A 267 30.03 -4.13 -11.94
C LEU A 267 30.76 -3.29 -12.99
N THR A 268 31.25 -3.91 -14.05
CA THR A 268 31.77 -3.19 -15.21
C THR A 268 30.64 -2.45 -15.95
N LEU A 269 30.99 -1.44 -16.76
CA LEU A 269 30.02 -0.69 -17.56
C LEU A 269 29.22 -1.60 -18.51
N LEU A 270 29.88 -2.61 -19.10
CA LEU A 270 29.24 -3.55 -20.01
C LEU A 270 28.28 -4.50 -19.28
N GLU A 271 28.66 -5.00 -18.09
CA GLU A 271 27.78 -5.82 -17.25
C GLU A 271 26.56 -5.03 -16.79
N THR A 272 26.75 -3.76 -16.40
CA THR A 272 25.65 -2.85 -16.04
C THR A 272 24.68 -2.66 -17.21
N LEU A 273 25.21 -2.41 -18.40
CA LEU A 273 24.41 -2.23 -19.60
C LEU A 273 23.66 -3.51 -19.96
N LYS A 274 24.32 -4.67 -19.88
CA LYS A 274 23.70 -5.98 -20.09
C LYS A 274 22.51 -6.20 -19.15
N LEU A 275 22.71 -5.98 -17.85
CA LEU A 275 21.65 -6.14 -16.84
C LEU A 275 20.46 -5.19 -17.09
N CYS A 276 20.72 -3.93 -17.41
CA CYS A 276 19.65 -2.96 -17.70
C CYS A 276 18.82 -3.40 -18.92
N ILE A 277 19.45 -3.91 -19.96
CA ILE A 277 18.75 -4.37 -21.17
C ILE A 277 18.00 -5.68 -20.88
N GLN A 278 18.55 -6.59 -20.07
CA GLN A 278 17.85 -7.79 -19.60
C GLN A 278 16.60 -7.45 -18.77
N VAL A 279 16.70 -6.46 -17.87
CA VAL A 279 15.53 -5.92 -17.15
C VAL A 279 14.48 -5.46 -18.14
N VAL A 280 14.83 -4.61 -19.10
CA VAL A 280 13.91 -4.13 -20.14
C VAL A 280 13.30 -5.29 -20.93
N PHE A 281 14.08 -6.31 -21.28
CA PHE A 281 13.60 -7.51 -21.98
C PHE A 281 12.54 -8.26 -21.19
N ILE A 282 12.80 -8.57 -19.90
CA ILE A 282 11.88 -9.30 -19.03
C ILE A 282 10.55 -8.56 -18.89
N VAL A 283 10.59 -7.24 -18.67
CA VAL A 283 9.38 -6.45 -18.43
C VAL A 283 8.77 -5.84 -19.69
N ASN A 284 9.35 -6.06 -20.87
CA ASN A 284 8.98 -5.32 -22.08
C ASN A 284 7.49 -5.43 -22.40
N GLN A 285 6.94 -6.63 -22.23
CA GLN A 285 5.55 -7.01 -22.54
C GLN A 285 4.59 -6.83 -21.35
N VAL A 286 5.10 -6.41 -20.20
CA VAL A 286 4.29 -6.10 -19.02
C VAL A 286 3.62 -4.76 -19.24
N VAL A 287 2.30 -4.71 -19.11
CA VAL A 287 1.48 -3.50 -19.33
C VAL A 287 0.89 -3.01 -18.01
N ASN A 288 0.08 -1.94 -18.06
CA ASN A 288 -0.64 -1.37 -16.92
C ASN A 288 0.25 -0.85 -15.80
N GLY A 289 1.47 -0.43 -16.12
CA GLY A 289 2.27 0.36 -15.20
C GLY A 289 2.97 -0.43 -14.09
N GLU A 290 2.77 -1.76 -14.03
CA GLU A 290 3.29 -2.63 -12.96
C GLU A 290 4.82 -2.56 -12.83
N CYS A 291 5.52 -2.35 -13.94
CA CYS A 291 6.98 -2.32 -13.99
C CYS A 291 7.56 -1.02 -14.56
N THR A 292 6.77 0.07 -14.64
CA THR A 292 7.23 1.31 -15.29
C THR A 292 8.47 1.90 -14.62
N ASN A 293 8.57 1.81 -13.29
CA ASN A 293 9.73 2.33 -12.57
C ASN A 293 11.03 1.66 -13.05
N TRP A 294 11.08 0.32 -13.08
CA TRP A 294 12.23 -0.42 -13.60
C TRP A 294 12.50 -0.12 -15.08
N LYS A 295 11.46 -0.03 -15.92
CA LYS A 295 11.62 0.33 -17.34
C LYS A 295 12.30 1.70 -17.50
N VAL A 296 11.80 2.71 -16.79
CA VAL A 296 12.29 4.09 -16.88
C VAL A 296 13.72 4.18 -16.35
N GLN A 297 14.01 3.57 -15.19
CA GLN A 297 15.35 3.56 -14.62
C GLN A 297 16.34 2.84 -15.53
N ALA A 298 15.98 1.68 -16.08
CA ALA A 298 16.84 0.90 -16.95
C ALA A 298 17.12 1.62 -18.28
N VAL A 299 16.11 2.23 -18.90
CA VAL A 299 16.32 3.03 -20.12
C VAL A 299 17.20 4.24 -19.86
N ARG A 300 16.99 4.96 -18.75
CA ARG A 300 17.87 6.09 -18.37
C ARG A 300 19.31 5.64 -18.14
N ALA A 301 19.51 4.51 -17.46
CA ALA A 301 20.83 3.94 -17.23
C ALA A 301 21.52 3.59 -18.56
N VAL A 302 20.84 2.90 -19.47
CA VAL A 302 21.37 2.57 -20.80
C VAL A 302 21.74 3.85 -21.56
N VAL A 303 20.83 4.83 -21.64
CA VAL A 303 21.07 6.11 -22.34
C VAL A 303 22.29 6.85 -21.78
N SER A 304 22.53 6.77 -20.47
CA SER A 304 23.67 7.45 -19.83
C SER A 304 25.02 6.74 -20.03
N VAL A 305 25.02 5.45 -20.34
CA VAL A 305 26.22 4.60 -20.42
C VAL A 305 26.64 4.31 -21.87
N VAL A 306 25.71 4.35 -22.83
CA VAL A 306 25.99 4.10 -24.25
C VAL A 306 26.98 5.13 -24.80
N LYS A 307 28.08 4.64 -25.39
CA LYS A 307 29.15 5.39 -26.04
C LYS A 307 29.67 4.59 -27.23
N PHE A 308 30.49 5.18 -28.10
CA PHE A 308 31.06 4.47 -29.26
C PHE A 308 31.81 3.18 -28.89
N GLU A 309 32.49 3.16 -27.74
CA GLU A 309 33.21 1.99 -27.21
C GLU A 309 32.33 0.73 -27.01
N ASN A 310 31.04 0.90 -26.71
CA ASN A 310 30.15 -0.21 -26.32
C ASN A 310 28.87 -0.30 -27.16
N ILE A 311 28.68 0.59 -28.13
CA ILE A 311 27.41 0.73 -28.86
C ILE A 311 27.10 -0.46 -29.78
N LEU A 312 28.12 -1.06 -30.39
CA LEU A 312 27.95 -2.22 -31.26
C LEU A 312 27.61 -3.47 -30.45
N ASP A 313 28.28 -3.68 -29.32
CA ASP A 313 27.95 -4.77 -28.39
C ASP A 313 26.54 -4.61 -27.83
N THR A 314 26.14 -3.37 -27.53
CA THR A 314 24.78 -3.03 -27.13
C THR A 314 23.75 -3.40 -28.21
N LEU A 315 24.03 -3.06 -29.46
CA LEU A 315 23.14 -3.36 -30.59
C LEU A 315 23.00 -4.87 -30.84
N ASP A 316 24.10 -5.63 -30.75
CA ASP A 316 24.09 -7.10 -30.89
C ASP A 316 23.28 -7.77 -29.76
N LEU A 317 23.45 -7.31 -28.53
CA LEU A 317 22.65 -7.78 -27.39
C LEU A 317 21.16 -7.50 -27.59
N ILE A 318 20.81 -6.26 -27.98
CA ILE A 318 19.40 -5.90 -28.25
C ILE A 318 18.84 -6.76 -29.38
N GLN A 319 19.60 -7.01 -30.44
CA GLN A 319 19.18 -7.83 -31.56
C GLN A 319 18.88 -9.27 -31.11
N THR A 320 19.77 -9.87 -30.32
CA THR A 320 19.57 -11.21 -29.73
C THR A 320 18.33 -11.26 -28.84
N LEU A 321 18.10 -10.24 -28.02
CA LEU A 321 16.93 -10.16 -27.13
C LEU A 321 15.62 -9.89 -27.89
N LEU A 322 15.65 -9.15 -29.01
CA LEU A 322 14.49 -8.98 -29.88
C LEU A 322 14.08 -10.30 -30.56
N GLU A 323 15.04 -11.16 -30.91
CA GLU A 323 14.77 -12.49 -31.45
C GLU A 323 14.17 -13.42 -30.39
N ARG A 324 14.73 -13.41 -29.18
CA ARG A 324 14.15 -14.11 -28.02
C ARG A 324 12.74 -13.59 -27.71
N GLU A 325 12.54 -12.28 -27.80
CA GLU A 325 11.23 -11.67 -27.59
C GLU A 325 10.20 -12.20 -28.60
N HIS A 326 10.58 -12.25 -29.88
CA HIS A 326 9.74 -12.80 -30.94
C HIS A 326 9.38 -14.27 -30.66
N LYS A 327 10.34 -15.07 -30.18
CA LYS A 327 10.13 -16.49 -29.87
C LYS A 327 9.16 -16.69 -28.71
N TYR A 328 9.34 -15.96 -27.61
CA TYR A 328 8.63 -16.26 -26.35
C TYR A 328 7.35 -15.46 -26.14
N PHE A 329 7.20 -14.27 -26.74
CA PHE A 329 6.05 -13.39 -26.45
C PHE A 329 5.07 -13.22 -27.60
N LYS A 330 5.40 -13.58 -28.85
CA LYS A 330 4.42 -13.57 -29.93
C LYS A 330 3.50 -14.79 -29.82
N SER A 331 2.19 -14.53 -29.75
CA SER A 331 1.20 -15.59 -29.90
C SER A 331 1.11 -16.05 -31.35
N ARG A 332 0.81 -17.33 -31.57
CA ARG A 332 0.39 -17.88 -32.88
C ARG A 332 -0.91 -17.25 -33.43
N HIS A 333 -1.53 -16.29 -32.73
CA HIS A 333 -2.86 -15.75 -33.06
C HIS A 333 -2.98 -14.22 -33.14
N GLU A 334 -1.88 -13.46 -33.09
CA GLU A 334 -1.87 -12.03 -33.43
C GLU A 334 -1.30 -11.84 -34.84
N PHE A 335 -1.89 -12.52 -35.82
CA PHE A 335 -1.88 -12.04 -37.19
C PHE A 335 -3.00 -10.99 -37.28
N GLU A 336 -2.63 -9.81 -37.74
CA GLU A 336 -3.50 -8.69 -38.14
C GLU A 336 -3.86 -7.68 -37.03
N ASN A 337 -3.31 -6.48 -37.23
CA ASN A 337 -3.69 -5.19 -36.64
C ASN A 337 -3.21 -4.86 -35.22
N SER A 338 -1.91 -4.57 -35.08
CA SER A 338 -1.48 -3.37 -34.34
C SER A 338 -0.10 -2.87 -34.80
N ASN A 339 -0.10 -1.85 -35.66
CA ASN A 339 1.10 -1.08 -36.00
C ASN A 339 1.56 -0.15 -34.86
N THR A 340 1.30 -0.49 -33.59
CA THR A 340 1.47 0.41 -32.44
C THR A 340 1.89 -0.27 -31.14
N SER A 341 2.52 -1.45 -31.15
CA SER A 341 3.22 -1.93 -29.94
C SER A 341 4.60 -1.28 -29.84
N THR A 342 4.68 -0.21 -29.05
CA THR A 342 5.92 0.52 -28.73
C THR A 342 6.86 -0.34 -27.86
N CYS A 343 7.54 -1.31 -28.47
CA CYS A 343 8.57 -2.14 -27.84
C CYS A 343 9.71 -1.26 -27.31
N THR A 344 9.98 -1.33 -26.00
CA THR A 344 11.01 -0.52 -25.33
C THR A 344 12.42 -0.92 -25.78
N LEU A 345 12.67 -2.20 -26.04
CA LEU A 345 13.93 -2.65 -26.65
C LEU A 345 14.17 -2.01 -28.03
N ARG A 346 13.12 -1.91 -28.86
CA ARG A 346 13.21 -1.23 -30.16
C ARG A 346 13.51 0.25 -29.98
N LYS A 347 12.89 0.92 -29.00
CA LYS A 347 13.20 2.31 -28.65
C LYS A 347 14.69 2.51 -28.28
N ILE A 348 15.27 1.61 -27.49
CA ILE A 348 16.71 1.63 -27.18
C ILE A 348 17.55 1.41 -28.45
N LYS A 349 17.17 0.45 -29.31
CA LYS A 349 17.84 0.24 -30.60
C LYS A 349 17.85 1.51 -31.45
N GLU A 350 16.69 2.16 -31.57
CA GLU A 350 16.54 3.42 -32.30
C GLU A 350 17.42 4.52 -31.69
N TYR A 351 17.50 4.62 -30.36
CA TYR A 351 18.40 5.55 -29.69
C TYR A 351 19.87 5.30 -30.03
N CYS A 352 20.34 4.05 -30.01
CA CYS A 352 21.72 3.72 -30.40
C CYS A 352 22.00 4.14 -31.84
N LEU A 353 21.07 3.88 -32.77
CA LEU A 353 21.23 4.28 -34.17
C LEU A 353 21.21 5.81 -34.35
N ASP A 354 20.35 6.52 -33.60
CA ASP A 354 20.30 7.98 -33.56
C ASP A 354 21.61 8.56 -33.01
N TYR A 355 22.18 7.95 -31.98
CA TYR A 355 23.46 8.34 -31.39
C TYR A 355 24.60 8.23 -32.41
N ILE A 356 24.71 7.11 -33.12
CA ILE A 356 25.72 6.93 -34.17
C ILE A 356 25.55 8.00 -35.24
N GLY A 357 24.35 8.16 -35.80
CA GLY A 357 24.12 9.08 -36.92
C GLY A 357 24.34 10.54 -36.56
N THR A 358 24.01 10.93 -35.32
CA THR A 358 24.11 12.32 -34.86
C THR A 358 25.54 12.71 -34.44
N ASN A 359 26.30 11.76 -33.89
CA ASN A 359 27.61 12.03 -33.28
C ASN A 359 28.81 11.55 -34.11
N ALA A 360 28.60 10.75 -35.17
CA ALA A 360 29.70 10.21 -35.99
C ALA A 360 30.67 11.28 -36.53
N TRP A 361 30.17 12.47 -36.85
CA TRP A 361 30.99 13.57 -37.39
C TRP A 361 31.60 14.49 -36.32
N LYS A 362 31.29 14.26 -35.03
CA LYS A 362 31.62 15.17 -33.91
C LYS A 362 32.63 14.59 -32.92
N ASP A 363 32.82 13.28 -32.93
CA ASP A 363 33.56 12.55 -31.91
C ASP A 363 34.47 11.53 -32.60
N GLU A 364 35.76 11.60 -32.31
CA GLU A 364 36.80 10.70 -32.85
C GLU A 364 36.57 9.23 -32.46
N GLY A 365 35.73 8.97 -31.45
CA GLY A 365 35.34 7.63 -31.05
C GLY A 365 34.65 6.83 -32.16
N TYR A 366 34.00 7.48 -33.13
CA TYR A 366 33.38 6.76 -34.25
C TYR A 366 34.42 6.06 -35.14
N ASP A 367 35.48 6.76 -35.53
CA ASP A 367 36.55 6.23 -36.39
C ASP A 367 37.35 5.13 -35.70
N LEU A 368 37.50 5.25 -34.37
CA LEU A 368 38.23 4.31 -33.53
C LEU A 368 37.47 3.01 -33.29
N TYR A 369 36.17 3.08 -32.97
CA TYR A 369 35.41 1.93 -32.45
C TYR A 369 34.34 1.41 -33.40
N VAL A 370 33.88 2.19 -34.39
CA VAL A 370 32.68 1.85 -35.18
C VAL A 370 32.94 1.77 -36.68
N GLU A 371 33.67 2.73 -37.27
CA GLU A 371 33.81 2.84 -38.74
C GLU A 371 34.42 1.58 -39.37
N LYS A 372 35.43 1.01 -38.72
CA LYS A 372 36.19 -0.15 -39.23
C LYS A 372 35.63 -1.49 -38.78
N ASP A 373 34.64 -1.50 -37.87
CA ASP A 373 34.05 -2.73 -37.37
C ASP A 373 33.09 -3.33 -38.41
N PRO A 374 33.26 -4.60 -38.83
CA PRO A 374 32.41 -5.22 -39.84
C PRO A 374 30.93 -5.26 -39.46
N ARG A 375 30.60 -5.27 -38.15
CA ARG A 375 29.22 -5.26 -37.66
C ARG A 375 28.49 -3.97 -38.01
N MET A 376 29.18 -2.88 -38.33
CA MET A 376 28.55 -1.62 -38.70
C MET A 376 27.87 -1.69 -40.08
N GLN A 377 28.29 -2.60 -40.95
CA GLN A 377 27.72 -2.76 -42.30
C GLN A 377 26.21 -3.02 -42.28
N GLN A 378 25.72 -3.77 -41.28
CA GLN A 378 24.29 -4.08 -41.13
C GLN A 378 23.44 -2.84 -40.76
N TYR A 379 24.06 -1.81 -40.16
CA TYR A 379 23.37 -0.61 -39.67
C TYR A 379 23.57 0.62 -40.55
N ALA A 380 24.53 0.59 -41.49
CA ALA A 380 24.91 1.73 -42.33
C ALA A 380 23.71 2.46 -42.95
N MET A 381 22.82 1.73 -43.63
CA MET A 381 21.62 2.32 -44.27
C MET A 381 20.63 2.94 -43.27
N SER A 382 20.58 2.41 -42.04
CA SER A 382 19.68 2.90 -40.99
C SER A 382 20.20 4.16 -40.31
N VAL A 383 21.51 4.42 -40.36
CA VAL A 383 22.18 5.54 -39.69
C VAL A 383 22.26 6.79 -40.56
N ILE A 384 22.47 6.63 -41.88
CA ILE A 384 22.71 7.73 -42.84
C ILE A 384 21.67 8.86 -42.78
N LYS A 385 20.41 8.56 -42.44
CA LYS A 385 19.31 9.55 -42.44
C LYS A 385 19.04 10.18 -41.07
N ARG A 386 19.74 9.79 -40.02
CA ARG A 386 19.48 10.24 -38.64
C ARG A 386 20.28 11.51 -38.34
N ARG A 387 19.61 12.54 -37.81
CA ARG A 387 20.19 13.87 -37.60
C ARG A 387 19.96 14.46 -36.20
N GLU A 388 19.04 13.86 -35.44
CA GLU A 388 18.63 14.34 -34.12
C GLU A 388 18.36 13.15 -33.21
N MET A 389 18.67 13.30 -31.92
CA MET A 389 18.32 12.30 -30.90
C MET A 389 16.91 12.53 -30.38
N LYS A 390 16.07 11.48 -30.39
CA LYS A 390 14.71 11.53 -29.85
C LYS A 390 14.67 11.16 -28.36
N PRO A 391 13.85 11.85 -27.53
CA PRO A 391 13.71 11.51 -26.12
C PRO A 391 13.05 10.14 -25.92
N GLN A 392 13.63 9.31 -25.06
CA GLN A 392 13.17 7.96 -24.77
C GLN A 392 12.17 7.95 -23.62
N ASN A 393 11.00 8.55 -23.84
CA ASN A 393 9.94 8.60 -22.82
C ASN A 393 9.10 7.31 -22.82
N ILE A 394 8.77 6.85 -21.62
CA ILE A 394 7.90 5.71 -21.35
C ILE A 394 6.68 6.24 -20.60
N TYR A 395 5.51 6.06 -21.20
CA TYR A 395 4.23 6.45 -20.61
C TYR A 395 3.36 5.20 -20.51
N GLU A 396 3.00 4.83 -19.30
CA GLU A 396 2.12 3.70 -19.01
C GLU A 396 1.09 4.14 -17.97
N THR A 397 -0.12 3.61 -18.07
CA THR A 397 -1.17 3.81 -17.07
C THR A 397 -0.77 3.12 -15.77
N PRO A 398 -0.85 3.78 -14.60
CA PRO A 398 -0.44 3.18 -13.33
C PRO A 398 -1.30 1.97 -12.95
N CYS A 399 -0.68 0.99 -12.28
CA CYS A 399 -1.37 -0.21 -11.82
C CYS A 399 -2.26 0.12 -10.61
N LEU A 400 -3.54 -0.26 -10.68
CA LEU A 400 -4.46 -0.20 -9.54
C LEU A 400 -4.49 -1.58 -8.90
N VAL A 401 -3.98 -1.69 -7.68
CA VAL A 401 -4.10 -2.90 -6.86
C VAL A 401 -5.26 -2.73 -5.89
N SER A 402 -5.99 -3.82 -5.64
CA SER A 402 -7.11 -3.84 -4.71
C SER A 402 -6.69 -3.49 -3.29
N ASN A 403 -7.45 -2.62 -2.62
CA ASN A 403 -7.26 -2.31 -1.20
C ASN A 403 -7.73 -3.46 -0.28
N THR A 404 -8.42 -4.47 -0.83
CA THR A 404 -8.91 -5.66 -0.12
C THR A 404 -8.18 -6.93 -0.55
N LEU A 405 -6.90 -6.81 -0.94
CA LEU A 405 -6.08 -7.87 -1.53
C LEU A 405 -6.23 -9.27 -0.87
N PHE A 406 -6.06 -9.35 0.45
CA PHE A 406 -6.13 -10.63 1.16
C PHE A 406 -7.56 -11.14 1.35
N PHE A 407 -8.53 -10.24 1.45
CA PHE A 407 -9.94 -10.60 1.47
C PHE A 407 -10.38 -11.20 0.12
N ASP A 408 -9.94 -10.57 -0.99
CA ASP A 408 -10.16 -11.06 -2.35
C ASP A 408 -9.46 -12.42 -2.56
N LEU A 409 -8.27 -12.60 -1.97
CA LEU A 409 -7.53 -13.86 -2.01
C LEU A 409 -8.26 -14.99 -1.27
N TYR A 410 -8.81 -14.70 -0.09
CA TYR A 410 -9.57 -15.67 0.71
C TYR A 410 -10.84 -16.12 -0.03
N HIS A 411 -11.61 -15.16 -0.57
CA HIS A 411 -12.88 -15.43 -1.26
C HIS A 411 -12.72 -15.89 -2.72
N GLY A 412 -11.53 -15.71 -3.32
CA GLY A 412 -11.24 -16.12 -4.70
C GLY A 412 -11.30 -17.65 -4.95
N GLY A 413 -11.29 -18.45 -3.88
CA GLY A 413 -12.00 -19.73 -3.70
C GLY A 413 -11.72 -20.94 -4.62
N LYS A 414 -10.98 -20.82 -5.73
CA LYS A 414 -10.91 -21.91 -6.73
C LYS A 414 -9.59 -22.69 -6.80
N LYS A 415 -8.52 -22.27 -6.13
CA LYS A 415 -7.18 -22.91 -6.23
C LYS A 415 -6.38 -22.83 -4.92
N THR A 416 -6.92 -23.40 -3.85
CA THR A 416 -6.23 -23.54 -2.56
C THR A 416 -5.47 -24.87 -2.49
N ASP A 417 -4.43 -24.94 -1.67
CA ASP A 417 -3.58 -26.12 -1.47
C ASP A 417 -3.79 -26.80 -0.10
N PHE A 418 -4.74 -26.30 0.70
CA PHE A 418 -5.17 -26.88 1.96
C PHE A 418 -6.69 -26.74 2.17
N GLU A 419 -7.29 -27.77 2.76
CA GLU A 419 -8.70 -27.79 3.15
C GLU A 419 -8.80 -28.26 4.60
N MET A 420 -9.44 -27.46 5.44
CA MET A 420 -9.61 -27.71 6.87
C MET A 420 -11.06 -28.09 7.16
N LYS A 421 -11.28 -29.28 7.74
CA LYS A 421 -12.61 -29.76 8.11
C LYS A 421 -12.90 -29.39 9.57
N LEU A 422 -13.98 -28.64 9.78
CA LEU A 422 -14.42 -28.22 11.11
C LEU A 422 -15.37 -29.24 11.75
N MET A 423 -15.57 -29.14 13.06
CA MET A 423 -16.50 -29.95 13.85
C MET A 423 -17.95 -29.84 13.33
N SER A 424 -18.37 -28.65 12.91
CA SER A 424 -19.66 -28.40 12.25
C SER A 424 -19.85 -29.11 10.90
N GLY A 425 -18.78 -29.67 10.32
CA GLY A 425 -18.77 -30.25 8.98
C GLY A 425 -18.48 -29.24 7.86
N LYS A 426 -18.32 -27.96 8.19
CA LYS A 426 -17.88 -26.93 7.24
C LYS A 426 -16.43 -27.18 6.81
N VAL A 427 -16.14 -26.92 5.54
CA VAL A 427 -14.79 -27.02 4.98
C VAL A 427 -14.27 -25.62 4.66
N VAL A 428 -13.19 -25.23 5.32
CA VAL A 428 -12.49 -23.97 5.08
C VAL A 428 -11.35 -24.21 4.11
N LYS A 429 -11.36 -23.50 2.98
CA LYS A 429 -10.33 -23.59 1.95
C LYS A 429 -9.33 -22.46 2.10
N CYS A 430 -8.04 -22.78 2.17
CA CYS A 430 -7.01 -21.78 2.46
C CYS A 430 -5.64 -22.18 1.89
N HIS A 431 -4.71 -21.23 1.92
CA HIS A 431 -3.38 -21.38 1.37
C HIS A 431 -2.34 -21.65 2.47
N LYS A 432 -1.54 -22.72 2.34
CA LYS A 432 -0.51 -23.07 3.34
C LYS A 432 0.46 -21.92 3.59
N THR A 433 0.95 -21.31 2.51
CA THR A 433 1.87 -20.17 2.57
C THR A 433 1.29 -18.99 3.35
N MET A 434 0.02 -18.65 3.15
CA MET A 434 -0.63 -17.56 3.90
C MET A 434 -0.65 -17.84 5.40
N LEU A 435 -1.01 -19.07 5.77
CA LEU A 435 -1.10 -19.49 7.16
C LEU A 435 0.27 -19.52 7.84
N SER A 436 1.24 -20.23 7.25
CA SER A 436 2.60 -20.31 7.80
C SER A 436 3.28 -18.95 7.93
N SER A 437 3.01 -18.03 6.99
CA SER A 437 3.60 -16.67 7.02
C SER A 437 3.12 -15.82 8.18
N LYS A 438 1.98 -16.15 8.78
CA LYS A 438 1.31 -15.31 9.79
C LYS A 438 1.22 -15.97 11.15
N ASN A 439 1.57 -17.26 11.25
CA ASN A 439 1.41 -18.02 12.45
C ASN A 439 2.32 -19.26 12.48
N SER A 440 3.09 -19.37 13.56
CA SER A 440 4.11 -20.41 13.79
C SER A 440 3.51 -21.82 13.94
N PHE A 441 2.29 -21.95 14.45
CA PHE A 441 1.60 -23.24 14.54
C PHE A 441 1.39 -23.84 13.15
N PHE A 442 0.92 -23.06 12.17
CA PHE A 442 0.75 -23.55 10.80
C PHE A 442 2.09 -23.81 10.08
N GLU A 443 3.14 -23.07 10.43
CA GLU A 443 4.49 -23.37 9.95
C GLU A 443 4.99 -24.73 10.48
N GLY A 444 4.81 -25.00 11.77
CA GLY A 444 5.07 -26.31 12.39
C GLY A 444 4.24 -27.43 11.76
N LEU A 445 2.94 -27.17 11.54
CA LEU A 445 2.01 -28.11 10.93
C LEU A 445 2.45 -28.53 9.52
N PHE A 446 2.85 -27.59 8.68
CA PHE A 446 3.17 -27.86 7.28
C PHE A 446 4.64 -28.18 7.00
N SER A 447 5.51 -28.10 8.00
CA SER A 447 6.92 -28.51 7.92
C SER A 447 7.13 -30.01 8.16
N GLY A 448 6.09 -30.76 8.54
CA GLY A 448 6.12 -32.22 8.61
C GLY A 448 6.64 -32.79 9.93
N ASN A 449 6.83 -31.95 10.96
CA ASN A 449 7.31 -32.39 12.29
C ASN A 449 6.22 -32.99 13.19
N TRP A 450 5.01 -33.22 12.68
CA TRP A 450 3.87 -33.71 13.46
C TRP A 450 3.20 -34.89 12.77
N SER A 451 3.09 -35.99 13.51
CA SER A 451 2.16 -37.08 13.20
C SER A 451 0.78 -36.64 13.67
N LEU A 452 0.04 -35.94 12.82
CA LEU A 452 -1.38 -35.71 13.07
C LEU A 452 -2.15 -36.84 12.43
N ASP A 453 -2.82 -37.63 13.28
CA ASP A 453 -3.88 -38.51 12.85
C ASP A 453 -4.89 -37.66 12.05
N LEU A 454 -5.03 -37.99 10.77
CA LEU A 454 -5.84 -37.28 9.76
C LEU A 454 -7.35 -37.25 10.09
N GLU A 455 -7.75 -37.70 11.27
CA GLU A 455 -9.14 -37.87 11.72
C GLU A 455 -9.59 -36.83 12.77
N GLU A 456 -8.69 -36.02 13.34
CA GLU A 456 -9.10 -34.95 14.26
C GLU A 456 -9.72 -33.77 13.48
N LYS A 457 -11.02 -33.54 13.71
CA LYS A 457 -11.73 -32.36 13.24
C LYS A 457 -11.32 -31.14 14.06
N TYR A 458 -11.12 -30.00 13.40
CA TYR A 458 -10.80 -28.73 14.06
C TYR A 458 -12.04 -28.09 14.69
N GLY A 459 -11.89 -27.41 15.82
CA GLY A 459 -12.95 -26.58 16.40
C GLY A 459 -13.42 -25.49 15.42
N ASP A 460 -14.70 -25.10 15.50
CA ASP A 460 -15.29 -24.15 14.56
C ASP A 460 -14.63 -22.75 14.64
N GLU A 461 -14.02 -22.41 15.77
CA GLU A 461 -13.25 -21.17 15.97
C GLU A 461 -12.03 -21.07 15.06
N MET A 462 -11.50 -22.19 14.55
CA MET A 462 -10.35 -22.20 13.65
C MET A 462 -10.62 -21.49 12.32
N GLU A 463 -11.89 -21.38 11.91
CA GLU A 463 -12.24 -20.55 10.76
C GLU A 463 -11.77 -19.10 10.92
N TYR A 464 -11.97 -18.52 12.11
CA TYR A 464 -11.63 -17.13 12.39
C TYR A 464 -10.13 -16.94 12.61
N ILE A 465 -9.43 -17.96 13.13
CA ILE A 465 -7.96 -18.02 13.14
C ILE A 465 -7.43 -17.98 11.70
N VAL A 466 -8.03 -18.74 10.79
CA VAL A 466 -7.68 -18.70 9.37
C VAL A 466 -7.98 -17.33 8.79
N GLN A 467 -9.16 -16.75 9.01
CA GLN A 467 -9.48 -15.40 8.52
C GLN A 467 -8.46 -14.37 9.01
N TYR A 468 -8.06 -14.43 10.28
CA TYR A 468 -7.08 -13.53 10.87
C TYR A 468 -5.72 -13.60 10.13
N CYS A 469 -5.29 -14.77 9.68
CA CYS A 469 -4.10 -14.91 8.82
C CYS A 469 -4.24 -14.20 7.45
N TYR A 470 -5.45 -13.93 6.98
CA TYR A 470 -5.72 -13.06 5.82
C TYR A 470 -5.92 -11.60 6.21
N GLY A 471 -5.67 -11.24 7.47
CA GLY A 471 -5.72 -9.86 7.94
C GLY A 471 -7.14 -9.32 8.18
N PHE A 472 -8.15 -10.18 8.29
CA PHE A 472 -9.50 -9.76 8.67
C PHE A 472 -10.19 -10.81 9.54
N VAL A 473 -11.22 -10.44 10.28
CA VAL A 473 -12.12 -11.37 10.97
C VAL A 473 -13.53 -10.82 10.85
N GLU A 474 -14.43 -11.60 10.28
CA GLU A 474 -15.86 -11.30 10.19
C GLU A 474 -16.55 -11.46 11.57
N GLN A 475 -17.83 -11.09 11.65
CA GLN A 475 -18.59 -11.22 12.89
C GLN A 475 -18.59 -12.66 13.43
N VAL A 476 -18.15 -12.83 14.68
CA VAL A 476 -18.05 -14.15 15.33
C VAL A 476 -19.32 -14.43 16.15
N PRO A 477 -19.92 -15.63 16.05
CA PRO A 477 -20.99 -16.07 16.92
C PRO A 477 -20.57 -16.04 18.40
N GLN A 478 -21.46 -15.56 19.27
CA GLN A 478 -21.15 -15.37 20.70
C GLN A 478 -20.62 -16.64 21.41
N HIS A 479 -21.14 -17.82 21.06
CA HIS A 479 -20.68 -19.09 21.63
C HIS A 479 -19.25 -19.48 21.22
N LEU A 480 -18.69 -18.88 20.16
CA LEU A 480 -17.32 -19.12 19.70
C LEU A 480 -16.32 -18.06 20.20
N ILE A 481 -16.77 -16.99 20.85
CA ILE A 481 -15.88 -15.91 21.31
C ILE A 481 -14.86 -16.42 22.32
N VAL A 482 -15.31 -17.14 23.35
CA VAL A 482 -14.41 -17.68 24.38
C VAL A 482 -13.47 -18.75 23.81
N PRO A 483 -13.94 -19.76 23.05
CA PRO A 483 -13.05 -20.68 22.33
C PRO A 483 -12.02 -19.97 21.45
N LEU A 484 -12.43 -18.93 20.71
CA LEU A 484 -11.55 -18.16 19.85
C LEU A 484 -10.51 -17.36 20.65
N ILE A 485 -10.87 -16.79 21.81
CA ILE A 485 -9.92 -16.12 22.70
C ILE A 485 -8.83 -17.11 23.16
N LYS A 486 -9.24 -18.31 23.60
CA LYS A 486 -8.31 -19.36 24.03
C LYS A 486 -7.35 -19.74 22.90
N LYS A 487 -7.89 -20.01 21.71
CA LYS A 487 -7.09 -20.36 20.53
C LYS A 487 -6.19 -19.23 20.06
N ALA A 488 -6.67 -18.00 20.07
CA ALA A 488 -5.88 -16.82 19.70
C ALA A 488 -4.71 -16.63 20.67
N HIS A 489 -4.91 -16.87 21.98
CA HIS A 489 -3.87 -16.82 23.00
C HIS A 489 -2.83 -17.94 22.82
N GLU A 490 -3.27 -19.19 22.64
CA GLU A 490 -2.39 -20.34 22.33
C GLU A 490 -1.51 -20.11 21.10
N HIS A 491 -2.00 -19.30 20.17
CA HIS A 491 -1.35 -18.97 18.90
C HIS A 491 -0.67 -17.59 18.90
N GLU A 492 -0.49 -16.98 20.07
CA GLU A 492 0.21 -15.70 20.30
C GLU A 492 -0.36 -14.53 19.47
N MET A 493 -1.67 -14.56 19.18
CA MET A 493 -2.37 -13.54 18.39
C MET A 493 -2.88 -12.39 19.25
N ASN A 494 -1.97 -11.65 19.88
CA ASN A 494 -2.29 -10.62 20.89
C ASN A 494 -3.27 -9.54 20.40
N ASP A 495 -3.12 -9.05 19.16
CA ASP A 495 -4.05 -8.07 18.58
C ASP A 495 -5.49 -8.61 18.50
N LEU A 496 -5.64 -9.90 18.17
CA LEU A 496 -6.95 -10.55 18.08
C LEU A 496 -7.56 -10.75 19.47
N VAL A 497 -6.76 -11.20 20.45
CA VAL A 497 -7.18 -11.33 21.85
C VAL A 497 -7.67 -9.98 22.38
N GLU A 498 -6.94 -8.89 22.13
CA GLU A 498 -7.35 -7.56 22.56
C GLU A 498 -8.72 -7.16 21.98
N VAL A 499 -8.91 -7.36 20.68
CA VAL A 499 -10.16 -7.01 19.99
C VAL A 499 -11.33 -7.84 20.50
N LEU A 500 -11.16 -9.15 20.63
CA LEU A 500 -12.21 -10.05 21.11
C LEU A 500 -12.63 -9.71 22.53
N VAL A 501 -11.68 -9.51 23.44
CA VAL A 501 -11.97 -9.23 24.85
C VAL A 501 -12.60 -7.85 25.04
N ARG A 502 -12.12 -6.82 24.32
CA ARG A 502 -12.61 -5.45 24.53
C ARG A 502 -13.93 -5.14 23.83
N LYS A 503 -14.19 -5.76 22.68
CA LYS A 503 -15.32 -5.40 21.82
C LYS A 503 -16.40 -6.48 21.72
N GLU A 504 -16.01 -7.75 21.72
CA GLU A 504 -16.93 -8.85 21.38
C GLU A 504 -17.33 -9.72 22.60
N LEU A 505 -16.52 -9.75 23.66
CA LEU A 505 -16.83 -10.49 24.89
C LEU A 505 -17.95 -9.78 25.67
N ILE A 506 -19.16 -10.33 25.57
CA ILE A 506 -20.33 -9.82 26.28
C ILE A 506 -20.48 -10.56 27.61
N LEU A 507 -20.19 -9.86 28.70
CA LEU A 507 -20.47 -10.32 30.06
C LEU A 507 -21.84 -9.83 30.52
N THR A 508 -22.60 -10.75 31.12
CA THR A 508 -23.93 -10.55 31.71
C THR A 508 -23.96 -11.25 33.07
N LEU A 509 -24.94 -10.92 33.91
CA LEU A 509 -25.08 -11.60 35.21
C LEU A 509 -25.26 -13.12 35.07
N ASP A 510 -25.81 -13.59 33.95
CA ASP A 510 -26.17 -14.99 33.76
C ASP A 510 -25.03 -15.82 33.16
N ASN A 511 -24.16 -15.23 32.33
CA ASN A 511 -23.02 -15.93 31.72
C ASN A 511 -21.68 -15.67 32.44
N PHE A 512 -21.64 -14.78 33.43
CA PHE A 512 -20.39 -14.37 34.10
C PHE A 512 -19.63 -15.55 34.72
N ALA A 513 -20.32 -16.41 35.48
CA ALA A 513 -19.68 -17.54 36.16
C ALA A 513 -19.00 -18.49 35.15
N GLN A 514 -19.72 -18.86 34.08
CA GLN A 514 -19.18 -19.72 33.03
C GLN A 514 -18.00 -19.06 32.31
N ALA A 515 -18.10 -17.77 31.99
CA ALA A 515 -17.01 -17.06 31.31
C ALA A 515 -15.74 -16.97 32.17
N VAL A 516 -15.87 -16.82 33.49
CA VAL A 516 -14.73 -16.83 34.42
C VAL A 516 -14.12 -18.22 34.53
N GLU A 517 -14.95 -19.26 34.64
CA GLU A 517 -14.49 -20.65 34.67
C GLU A 517 -13.74 -20.99 33.38
N ASP A 518 -14.32 -20.66 32.23
CA ASP A 518 -13.72 -20.94 30.94
C ASP A 518 -12.40 -20.19 30.76
N LEU A 519 -12.28 -18.95 31.23
CA LEU A 519 -11.09 -18.11 31.07
C LEU A 519 -10.13 -18.17 32.27
N TYR A 520 -10.34 -19.10 33.21
CA TYR A 520 -9.59 -19.17 34.46
C TYR A 520 -8.08 -19.21 34.25
N ASP A 521 -7.60 -20.08 33.36
CA ASP A 521 -6.18 -20.25 33.05
C ASP A 521 -5.55 -19.04 32.34
N TYR A 522 -6.37 -18.12 31.83
CA TYR A 522 -5.95 -16.94 31.08
C TYR A 522 -6.07 -15.65 31.91
N MET A 523 -6.40 -15.75 33.21
CA MET A 523 -6.54 -14.61 34.12
C MET A 523 -5.22 -13.89 34.43
N GLU A 524 -4.08 -14.44 34.03
CA GLU A 524 -2.79 -13.74 34.09
C GLU A 524 -2.69 -12.61 33.05
N GLU A 525 -3.43 -12.72 31.93
CA GLU A 525 -3.45 -11.69 30.92
C GLU A 525 -4.15 -10.41 31.44
N PRO A 526 -3.48 -9.24 31.43
CA PRO A 526 -4.03 -8.01 31.96
C PRO A 526 -5.34 -7.59 31.29
N ILE A 527 -5.50 -7.85 29.99
CA ILE A 527 -6.68 -7.44 29.24
C ILE A 527 -7.91 -8.25 29.64
N ILE A 528 -7.74 -9.58 29.80
CA ILE A 528 -8.80 -10.50 30.21
C ILE A 528 -9.21 -10.19 31.64
N SER A 529 -8.24 -10.18 32.54
CA SER A 529 -8.47 -9.93 33.97
C SER A 529 -9.12 -8.57 34.22
N ASN A 530 -8.61 -7.48 33.63
CA ASN A 530 -9.20 -6.14 33.80
C ASN A 530 -10.65 -6.06 33.32
N THR A 531 -10.99 -6.73 32.21
CA THR A 531 -12.35 -6.71 31.67
C THR A 531 -13.32 -7.44 32.61
N ILE A 532 -12.93 -8.62 33.08
CA ILE A 532 -13.72 -9.42 34.02
C ILE A 532 -13.87 -8.69 35.36
N PHE A 533 -12.79 -8.16 35.92
CA PHE A 533 -12.84 -7.42 37.20
C PHE A 533 -13.65 -6.11 37.09
N LYS A 534 -13.55 -5.40 35.97
CA LYS A 534 -14.37 -4.20 35.73
C LYS A 534 -15.86 -4.54 35.72
N PHE A 535 -16.25 -5.63 35.07
CA PHE A 535 -17.65 -6.07 35.11
C PHE A 535 -18.07 -6.51 36.53
N ALA A 536 -17.21 -7.28 37.21
CA ALA A 536 -17.47 -7.77 38.56
C ALA A 536 -17.69 -6.63 39.57
N SER A 537 -16.82 -5.63 39.55
CA SER A 537 -16.91 -4.45 40.42
C SER A 537 -18.18 -3.63 40.18
N GLN A 538 -18.57 -3.44 38.91
CA GLN A 538 -19.80 -2.71 38.54
C GLN A 538 -21.08 -3.44 38.96
N ASN A 539 -21.05 -4.77 39.04
CA ASN A 539 -22.22 -5.61 39.31
C ASN A 539 -22.12 -6.39 40.64
N ARG A 540 -21.24 -5.96 41.54
CA ARG A 540 -20.84 -6.66 42.77
C ARG A 540 -22.00 -7.23 43.57
N ILE A 541 -23.00 -6.41 43.88
CA ILE A 541 -24.15 -6.79 44.72
C ILE A 541 -24.96 -7.91 44.03
N SER A 542 -25.24 -7.75 42.75
CA SER A 542 -26.04 -8.71 41.97
C SER A 542 -25.30 -10.02 41.69
N LEU A 543 -23.96 -10.00 41.66
CA LEU A 543 -23.14 -11.20 41.48
C LEU A 543 -22.97 -11.99 42.79
N TRP A 544 -22.95 -11.32 43.94
CA TRP A 544 -22.78 -11.95 45.26
C TRP A 544 -23.86 -12.99 45.55
N ASP A 545 -25.09 -12.76 45.06
CA ASP A 545 -26.22 -13.67 45.25
C ASP A 545 -26.30 -14.78 44.19
N LYS A 546 -25.54 -14.65 43.08
CA LYS A 546 -25.61 -15.55 41.91
C LYS A 546 -24.40 -16.46 41.73
N VAL A 547 -23.26 -16.13 42.31
CA VAL A 547 -21.99 -16.83 42.08
C VAL A 547 -21.39 -17.21 43.42
N ASP A 548 -21.04 -18.49 43.61
CA ASP A 548 -20.33 -18.94 44.82
C ASP A 548 -18.91 -18.34 44.81
N PRO A 549 -18.57 -17.46 45.77
CA PRO A 549 -17.26 -16.83 45.82
C PRO A 549 -16.13 -17.86 45.91
N ASN A 550 -16.35 -19.01 46.55
CA ASN A 550 -15.29 -20.01 46.76
C ASN A 550 -14.84 -20.70 45.48
N LEU A 551 -15.65 -20.63 44.41
CA LEU A 551 -15.33 -21.20 43.09
C LEU A 551 -14.62 -20.19 42.17
N LEU A 552 -14.46 -18.94 42.61
CA LEU A 552 -13.83 -17.88 41.82
C LEU A 552 -12.33 -17.77 42.09
N HIS A 553 -11.57 -17.27 41.10
CA HIS A 553 -10.16 -16.96 41.24
C HIS A 553 -9.90 -16.06 42.48
N PRO A 554 -8.83 -16.25 43.26
CA PRO A 554 -8.62 -15.55 44.55
C PRO A 554 -8.69 -14.02 44.47
N LYS A 555 -8.18 -13.44 43.38
CA LYS A 555 -8.27 -11.99 43.12
C LYS A 555 -9.73 -11.52 42.90
N LEU A 556 -10.59 -12.34 42.30
CA LEU A 556 -12.02 -12.05 42.09
C LEU A 556 -12.79 -12.12 43.41
N GLN A 557 -12.45 -13.08 44.27
CA GLN A 557 -12.99 -13.16 45.63
C GLN A 557 -12.74 -11.87 46.40
N LEU A 558 -11.50 -11.38 46.36
CA LEU A 558 -11.12 -10.12 46.99
C LEU A 558 -11.89 -8.93 46.38
N CYS A 559 -11.97 -8.85 45.05
CA CYS A 559 -12.69 -7.79 44.33
C CYS A 559 -14.18 -7.72 44.73
N LEU A 560 -14.84 -8.88 44.81
CA LEU A 560 -16.23 -8.99 45.24
C LEU A 560 -16.41 -8.71 46.74
N ALA A 561 -15.39 -8.94 47.58
CA ALA A 561 -15.44 -8.71 49.02
C ALA A 561 -15.12 -7.25 49.43
N THR A 562 -14.22 -6.57 48.74
CA THR A 562 -13.73 -5.23 49.15
C THR A 562 -14.35 -4.09 48.34
N GLY A 563 -14.78 -4.34 47.10
CA GLY A 563 -15.33 -3.30 46.22
C GLY A 563 -14.31 -2.28 45.70
N SER A 564 -13.01 -2.52 45.89
CA SER A 564 -11.92 -1.68 45.39
C SER A 564 -10.92 -2.52 44.61
N PHE A 565 -10.44 -1.96 43.50
CA PHE A 565 -9.37 -2.49 42.66
C PHE A 565 -8.01 -2.24 43.30
#